data_AF-A0A6G1E872-F1
#
_entry.id   AF-A0A6G1E872-F1
#
_cell.length_a   1.000
_cell.length_b   1.000
_cell.length_c   1.000
_cell.angle_alpha   90.00
_cell.angle_beta   90.00
_cell.angle_gamma   90.00
#
_symmetry.space_group_name_H-M   'P 1'
#
loop_
_entity.id
_entity.type
_entity.pdbx_description
1 polymer ?
#
loop_
_entity_poly.entity_id
_entity_poly.type
_entity_poly.pdbx_seq_one_letter_code
_entity_poly.pdbx_strand_id
1 'polypeptide(L)'
;MHQAAAKAHDSGHPAASMADGPDDGKETTSAWHGSVRAAVEGPTPDQAWALLQDFCSLDRWVPSVQTCRRVEGAEGRPGCVRYCAGPVNKAAAGEGEAAAAGWSKERLLEFDPAARRYSYEVVETNKGFGRYTATIRVEPDPGGCAVAWSFEADPVRGWTLDGFVGFLEELARGVARRLEEEIIFPELAG
;
A
#
# COMPACT_ATOMS: atom_id res chain seq x y z
N MET A 1 34.13 26.81 70.90
CA MET A 1 34.68 25.47 71.24
C MET A 1 33.50 24.52 71.45
N HIS A 2 33.56 23.36 70.80
CA HIS A 2 32.73 22.14 70.95
C HIS A 2 31.25 22.21 70.50
N GLN A 3 30.86 21.60 69.37
CA GLN A 3 30.53 20.18 69.12
C GLN A 3 29.48 19.59 70.09
N ALA A 4 28.32 19.16 69.57
CA ALA A 4 28.02 17.76 69.24
C ALA A 4 26.50 17.50 69.13
N ALA A 5 26.15 16.49 68.32
CA ALA A 5 24.82 16.08 67.89
C ALA A 5 24.05 15.21 68.90
N ALA A 6 22.72 15.15 68.74
CA ALA A 6 21.85 14.05 69.20
C ALA A 6 20.61 13.98 68.28
N LYS A 7 20.54 12.96 67.41
CA LYS A 7 19.73 11.72 67.51
C LYS A 7 18.21 11.93 67.45
N ALA A 8 17.62 11.49 66.34
CA ALA A 8 16.25 10.97 66.28
C ALA A 8 16.29 9.62 65.54
N HIS A 9 15.71 8.61 66.16
CA HIS A 9 15.60 7.24 65.66
C HIS A 9 14.11 6.89 65.67
N ASP A 10 13.64 6.31 64.56
CA ASP A 10 12.55 5.32 64.45
C ASP A 10 11.11 5.71 64.85
N SER A 11 10.04 5.23 64.22
CA SER A 11 9.85 4.24 63.15
C SER A 11 8.46 4.50 62.56
N GLY A 12 8.25 4.23 61.26
CA GLY A 12 6.92 4.28 60.68
C GLY A 12 6.90 4.01 59.17
N HIS A 13 6.96 2.74 58.79
CA HIS A 13 6.49 2.18 57.51
C HIS A 13 6.19 0.69 57.78
N PRO A 14 5.39 -0.04 56.97
CA PRO A 14 4.80 0.30 55.66
C PRO A 14 3.32 -0.13 55.49
N ALA A 15 2.68 0.22 54.37
CA ALA A 15 1.86 -0.70 53.55
C ALA A 15 1.26 0.02 52.33
N ALA A 16 1.38 -0.63 51.18
CA ALA A 16 0.97 -0.19 49.86
C ALA A 16 -0.56 -0.08 49.68
N SER A 17 -0.99 0.77 48.74
CA SER A 17 -1.97 0.32 47.74
C SER A 17 -1.84 1.15 46.48
N MET A 18 -1.48 0.44 45.42
CA MET A 18 -1.51 0.83 44.02
C MET A 18 -2.95 1.14 43.58
N ALA A 19 -3.11 2.17 42.75
CA ALA A 19 -4.17 2.25 41.76
C ALA A 19 -3.78 3.30 40.69
N ASP A 20 -2.67 3.06 39.98
CA ASP A 20 -2.53 3.58 38.63
C ASP A 20 -3.41 2.70 37.73
N GLY A 21 -4.48 3.31 37.21
CA GLY A 21 -5.32 2.70 36.18
C GLY A 21 -4.53 2.47 34.90
N PRO A 22 -5.01 1.60 34.01
CA PRO A 22 -4.29 1.28 32.79
C PRO A 22 -4.18 2.56 31.94
N ASP A 23 -2.93 2.96 31.71
CA ASP A 23 -2.55 3.74 30.55
C ASP A 23 -2.94 2.91 29.33
N ASP A 24 -4.12 3.16 28.77
CA ASP A 24 -4.48 2.73 27.42
C ASP A 24 -3.57 3.51 26.47
N GLY A 25 -2.32 3.04 26.40
CA GLY A 25 -1.37 3.37 25.37
C GLY A 25 -2.01 3.01 24.04
N LYS A 26 -2.72 3.96 23.45
CA LYS A 26 -2.82 4.04 22.00
C LYS A 26 -1.38 4.17 21.52
N GLU A 27 -0.74 3.04 21.27
CA GLU A 27 0.35 2.98 20.32
C GLU A 27 -0.21 3.56 19.02
N THR A 28 0.06 4.84 18.81
CA THR A 28 -0.07 5.45 17.50
C THR A 28 1.01 4.80 16.67
N THR A 29 0.71 3.63 16.12
CA THR A 29 1.51 3.04 15.04
C THR A 29 1.48 4.07 13.91
N SER A 30 2.58 4.80 13.74
CA SER A 30 2.68 5.84 12.72
C SER A 30 2.30 5.26 11.36
N ALA A 31 1.35 5.92 10.67
CA ALA A 31 0.91 5.50 9.35
C ALA A 31 2.11 5.43 8.39
N TRP A 32 2.16 4.35 7.63
CA TRP A 32 3.13 4.17 6.55
C TRP A 32 2.75 5.06 5.37
N HIS A 33 3.76 5.69 4.80
CA HIS A 33 3.65 6.45 3.57
C HIS A 33 4.77 6.03 2.64
N GLY A 34 4.49 5.96 1.35
CA GLY A 34 5.52 5.67 0.35
C GLY A 34 5.08 6.05 -1.05
N SER A 35 6.05 6.22 -1.93
CA SER A 35 5.84 6.46 -3.34
C SER A 35 6.96 5.83 -4.15
N VAL A 36 6.61 5.26 -5.28
CA VAL A 36 7.54 4.70 -6.27
C VAL A 36 7.26 5.29 -7.64
N ARG A 37 8.25 5.25 -8.53
CA ARG A 37 8.15 5.76 -9.89
C ARG A 37 8.95 4.90 -10.85
N ALA A 38 8.37 4.53 -11.98
CA ALA A 38 9.05 3.79 -13.04
C ALA A 38 8.86 4.50 -14.38
N ALA A 39 9.96 4.93 -14.99
CA ALA A 39 9.97 5.56 -16.32
C ALA A 39 9.93 4.52 -17.44
N VAL A 40 9.36 4.91 -18.57
CA VAL A 40 9.35 4.16 -19.82
C VAL A 40 9.55 5.13 -20.99
N GLU A 41 10.52 4.82 -21.84
CA GLU A 41 10.79 5.56 -23.06
C GLU A 41 9.84 5.10 -24.18
N GLY A 42 9.38 6.02 -25.02
CA GLY A 42 8.49 5.72 -26.16
C GLY A 42 7.02 6.12 -25.93
N PRO A 43 6.26 5.46 -25.03
CA PRO A 43 4.86 5.81 -24.79
C PRO A 43 4.71 7.24 -24.30
N THR A 44 3.82 7.99 -24.95
CA THR A 44 3.38 9.27 -24.42
C THR A 44 2.53 9.06 -23.15
N PRO A 45 2.45 10.06 -22.25
CA PRO A 45 1.60 9.97 -21.05
C PRO A 45 0.14 9.64 -21.38
N ASP A 46 -0.38 10.15 -22.50
CA ASP A 46 -1.77 9.91 -22.89
C ASP A 46 -1.99 8.50 -23.43
N GLN A 47 -1.03 7.93 -24.16
CA GLN A 47 -1.09 6.52 -24.59
C GLN A 47 -1.02 5.56 -23.40
N ALA A 48 -0.11 5.81 -22.46
CA ALA A 48 0.00 5.00 -21.24
C ALA A 48 -1.26 5.13 -20.38
N TRP A 49 -1.79 6.34 -20.20
CA TRP A 49 -3.04 6.55 -19.48
C TRP A 49 -4.24 5.90 -20.17
N ALA A 50 -4.29 5.90 -21.51
CA ALA A 50 -5.36 5.26 -22.25
C ALA A 50 -5.57 3.79 -21.83
N LEU A 51 -4.48 3.11 -21.48
CA LEU A 51 -4.43 1.73 -21.00
C LEU A 51 -4.65 1.62 -19.49
N LEU A 52 -3.94 2.42 -18.70
CA LEU A 52 -3.95 2.32 -17.23
C LEU A 52 -5.21 2.88 -16.56
N GLN A 53 -5.97 3.73 -17.25
CA GLN A 53 -7.19 4.32 -16.70
C GLN A 53 -8.32 3.30 -16.47
N ASP A 54 -8.25 2.12 -17.08
CA ASP A 54 -9.21 1.04 -16.86
C ASP A 54 -8.95 0.39 -15.49
N PHE A 55 -9.64 0.91 -14.47
CA PHE A 55 -9.45 0.56 -13.08
C PHE A 55 -9.75 -0.93 -12.83
N CYS A 56 -10.75 -1.50 -13.51
CA CYS A 56 -11.13 -2.90 -13.31
C CYS A 56 -10.38 -3.92 -14.19
N SER A 57 -9.39 -3.49 -14.97
CA SER A 57 -8.55 -4.37 -15.80
C SER A 57 -7.07 -4.35 -15.37
N LEU A 58 -6.81 -4.19 -14.07
CA LEU A 58 -5.45 -4.06 -13.52
C LEU A 58 -4.56 -5.29 -13.80
N ASP A 59 -5.16 -6.48 -13.89
CA ASP A 59 -4.51 -7.75 -14.24
C ASP A 59 -3.84 -7.76 -15.61
N ARG A 60 -4.26 -6.88 -16.53
CA ARG A 60 -3.60 -6.71 -17.82
C ARG A 60 -2.26 -5.99 -17.72
N TRP A 61 -2.07 -5.21 -16.66
CA TRP A 61 -0.99 -4.23 -16.53
C TRP A 61 -0.04 -4.51 -15.38
N VAL A 62 -0.52 -5.11 -14.29
CA VAL A 62 0.26 -5.40 -13.09
C VAL A 62 0.57 -6.89 -13.03
N PRO A 63 1.82 -7.33 -13.27
CA PRO A 63 2.15 -8.75 -13.42
C PRO A 63 1.81 -9.65 -12.22
N SER A 64 1.72 -9.09 -11.01
CA SER A 64 1.38 -9.84 -9.80
C SER A 64 -0.13 -10.08 -9.61
N VAL A 65 -0.98 -9.44 -10.42
CA VAL A 65 -2.44 -9.54 -10.37
C VAL A 65 -2.88 -10.51 -11.47
N GLN A 66 -3.39 -11.67 -11.06
CA GLN A 66 -3.86 -12.72 -11.97
C GLN A 66 -5.35 -12.59 -12.32
N THR A 67 -6.09 -11.85 -11.51
CA THR A 67 -7.52 -11.61 -11.75
C THR A 67 -7.84 -10.21 -11.30
N CYS A 68 -8.45 -9.43 -12.18
CA CYS A 68 -9.11 -8.18 -11.85
C CYS A 68 -10.50 -8.17 -12.48
N ARG A 69 -11.52 -7.84 -11.69
CA ARG A 69 -12.89 -7.70 -12.21
C ARG A 69 -13.70 -6.72 -11.39
N ARG A 70 -14.61 -6.01 -12.04
CA ARG A 70 -15.61 -5.18 -11.36
C ARG A 70 -16.55 -6.05 -10.55
N VAL A 71 -16.87 -5.63 -9.33
CA VAL A 71 -17.85 -6.27 -8.45
C VAL A 71 -18.98 -5.35 -8.02
N GLU A 72 -18.79 -4.03 -8.09
CA GLU A 72 -19.80 -3.03 -7.78
C GLU A 72 -19.57 -1.75 -8.59
N GLY A 73 -20.63 -0.98 -8.82
CA GLY A 73 -20.56 0.32 -9.48
C GLY A 73 -20.26 0.26 -10.98
N ALA A 74 -19.81 1.38 -11.53
CA ALA A 74 -19.54 1.56 -12.95
C ALA A 74 -18.08 2.00 -13.17
N GLU A 75 -17.46 1.48 -14.22
CA GLU A 75 -16.05 1.76 -14.56
C GLU A 75 -15.74 3.25 -14.61
N GLY A 76 -14.59 3.66 -14.06
CA GLY A 76 -14.16 5.07 -14.03
C GLY A 76 -15.05 6.02 -13.22
N ARG A 77 -16.01 5.52 -12.44
CA ARG A 77 -16.86 6.33 -11.55
C ARG A 77 -16.48 6.10 -10.09
N PRO A 78 -16.22 7.16 -9.30
CA PRO A 78 -16.06 7.04 -7.85
C PRO A 78 -17.16 6.17 -7.22
N GLY A 79 -16.75 5.26 -6.34
CA GLY A 79 -17.59 4.20 -5.77
C GLY A 79 -17.51 2.85 -6.49
N CYS A 80 -16.95 2.78 -7.70
CA CYS A 80 -16.67 1.51 -8.38
C CYS A 80 -15.77 0.62 -7.52
N VAL A 81 -16.09 -0.67 -7.41
CA VAL A 81 -15.28 -1.63 -6.66
C VAL A 81 -14.75 -2.71 -7.59
N ARG A 82 -13.45 -2.95 -7.55
CA ARG A 82 -12.78 -4.08 -8.22
C ARG A 82 -12.40 -5.15 -7.21
N TYR A 83 -12.39 -6.40 -7.64
CA TYR A 83 -11.76 -7.51 -6.95
C TYR A 83 -10.46 -7.86 -7.66
N CYS A 84 -9.36 -7.84 -6.92
CA CYS A 84 -8.02 -8.21 -7.38
C CYS A 84 -7.55 -9.48 -6.65
N ALA A 85 -6.96 -10.44 -7.37
CA ALA A 85 -6.32 -11.61 -6.77
C ALA A 85 -5.00 -11.95 -7.45
N GLY A 86 -4.09 -12.55 -6.70
CA GLY A 86 -2.79 -13.01 -7.17
C GLY A 86 -2.16 -14.04 -6.23
N PRO A 87 -1.00 -14.62 -6.59
CA PRO A 87 -0.41 -15.73 -5.86
C PRO A 87 0.23 -15.30 -4.53
N VAL A 88 0.41 -13.99 -4.31
CA VAL A 88 1.15 -13.48 -3.14
C VAL A 88 0.19 -13.16 -1.99
N ASN A 89 0.29 -13.93 -0.90
CA ASN A 89 -0.24 -13.55 0.41
C ASN A 89 0.84 -13.67 1.49
N LYS A 90 1.56 -12.56 1.73
CA LYS A 90 2.58 -12.50 2.78
C LYS A 90 1.99 -12.53 4.19
N ALA A 91 0.73 -12.15 4.37
CA ALA A 91 0.08 -12.18 5.68
C ALA A 91 -0.24 -13.61 6.16
N ALA A 92 -0.35 -14.56 5.23
CA ALA A 92 -0.63 -15.97 5.49
C ALA A 92 0.63 -16.86 5.41
N ALA A 93 1.83 -16.29 5.25
CA ALA A 93 3.07 -17.05 5.16
C ALA A 93 3.50 -17.57 6.55
N GLY A 94 2.82 -18.60 7.05
CA GLY A 94 3.31 -19.46 8.13
C GLY A 94 4.32 -20.48 7.58
N GLU A 95 5.29 -20.90 8.40
CA GLU A 95 6.25 -21.94 8.01
C GLU A 95 5.52 -23.26 7.70
N GLY A 96 5.61 -23.72 6.45
CA GLY A 96 5.17 -25.06 6.04
C GLY A 96 3.78 -25.18 5.39
N GLU A 97 3.00 -24.09 5.28
CA GLU A 97 1.73 -24.09 4.56
C GLU A 97 1.87 -23.48 3.16
N ALA A 98 1.15 -24.02 2.17
CA ALA A 98 1.06 -23.41 0.86
C ALA A 98 0.43 -22.01 1.02
N ALA A 99 1.15 -20.97 0.62
CA ALA A 99 0.64 -19.61 0.72
C ALA A 99 -0.70 -19.52 -0.04
N ALA A 100 -1.79 -19.27 0.71
CA ALA A 100 -3.10 -19.05 0.11
C ALA A 100 -3.01 -17.87 -0.88
N ALA A 101 -3.80 -17.89 -1.97
CA ALA A 101 -3.86 -16.75 -2.87
C ALA A 101 -4.29 -15.48 -2.12
N GLY A 102 -3.63 -14.36 -2.43
CA GLY A 102 -3.95 -13.06 -1.86
C GLY A 102 -5.02 -12.37 -2.69
N TRP A 103 -5.98 -11.71 -2.03
CA TRP A 103 -7.02 -10.93 -2.69
C TRP A 103 -7.36 -9.65 -1.94
N SER A 104 -7.86 -8.66 -2.69
CA SER A 104 -8.44 -7.43 -2.16
C SER A 104 -9.68 -7.02 -2.96
N LYS A 105 -10.65 -6.42 -2.28
CA LYS A 105 -11.63 -5.54 -2.90
C LYS A 105 -11.18 -4.11 -2.72
N GLU A 106 -11.17 -3.36 -3.81
CA GLU A 106 -10.64 -2.01 -3.86
C GLU A 106 -11.69 -1.06 -4.45
N ARG A 107 -11.98 0.03 -3.74
CA ARG A 107 -12.97 1.02 -4.14
C ARG A 107 -12.27 2.24 -4.73
N LEU A 108 -12.70 2.65 -5.92
CA LEU A 108 -12.28 3.89 -6.58
C LEU A 108 -12.82 5.10 -5.80
N LEU A 109 -11.93 5.99 -5.39
CA LEU A 109 -12.26 7.21 -4.64
C LEU A 109 -12.31 8.44 -5.55
N GLU A 110 -11.26 8.64 -6.35
CA GLU A 110 -11.15 9.73 -7.32
C GLU A 110 -10.74 9.19 -8.68
N PHE A 111 -11.22 9.83 -9.73
CA PHE A 111 -10.81 9.58 -11.10
C PHE A 111 -10.65 10.92 -11.82
N ASP A 112 -9.43 11.24 -12.24
CA ASP A 112 -9.08 12.50 -12.87
C ASP A 112 -8.28 12.22 -14.16
N PRO A 113 -8.96 12.15 -15.31
CA PRO A 113 -8.32 11.85 -16.58
C PRO A 113 -7.43 13.00 -17.08
N ALA A 114 -7.70 14.24 -16.68
CA ALA A 114 -6.87 15.39 -17.07
C ALA A 114 -5.51 15.35 -16.37
N ALA A 115 -5.48 14.96 -15.09
CA ALA A 115 -4.25 14.72 -14.35
C ALA A 115 -3.67 13.30 -14.54
N ARG A 116 -4.32 12.45 -15.37
CA ARG A 116 -3.99 11.04 -15.59
C ARG A 116 -3.75 10.28 -14.29
N ARG A 117 -4.69 10.41 -13.34
CA ARG A 117 -4.61 9.75 -12.03
C ARG A 117 -5.94 9.20 -11.56
N TYR A 118 -5.86 8.19 -10.71
CA TYR A 118 -6.97 7.77 -9.86
C TYR A 118 -6.47 7.38 -8.49
N SER A 119 -7.33 7.47 -7.49
CA SER A 119 -7.06 6.98 -6.14
C SER A 119 -8.09 5.95 -5.71
N TYR A 120 -7.68 5.02 -4.85
CA TYR A 120 -8.54 3.95 -4.37
C TYR A 120 -8.19 3.58 -2.93
N GLU A 121 -9.12 2.91 -2.25
CA GLU A 121 -8.92 2.30 -0.94
C GLU A 121 -9.13 0.79 -0.99
N VAL A 122 -8.47 0.06 -0.10
CA VAL A 122 -8.79 -1.35 0.15
C VAL A 122 -9.94 -1.42 1.15
N VAL A 123 -11.04 -2.06 0.76
CA VAL A 123 -12.26 -2.15 1.58
C VAL A 123 -12.45 -3.52 2.23
N GLU A 124 -11.84 -4.55 1.64
CA GLU A 124 -11.87 -5.93 2.15
C GLU A 124 -10.66 -6.68 1.60
N THR A 125 -10.02 -7.53 2.42
CA THR A 125 -8.78 -8.20 2.00
C THR A 125 -8.41 -9.37 2.91
N ASN A 126 -7.68 -10.35 2.38
CA ASN A 126 -6.97 -11.35 3.19
C ASN A 126 -5.44 -11.12 3.23
N LYS A 127 -4.95 -10.02 2.64
CA LYS A 127 -3.52 -9.70 2.50
C LYS A 127 -2.93 -8.92 3.68
N GLY A 128 -3.67 -8.78 4.78
CA GLY A 128 -3.18 -8.15 6.00
C GLY A 128 -3.16 -6.61 6.01
N PHE A 129 -3.87 -5.98 5.07
CA PHE A 129 -4.06 -4.52 5.08
C PHE A 129 -5.09 -4.09 6.14
N GLY A 130 -4.76 -3.03 6.89
CA GLY A 130 -5.71 -2.22 7.66
C GLY A 130 -6.29 -1.12 6.79
N ARG A 131 -6.29 0.14 7.26
CA ARG A 131 -6.53 1.28 6.37
C ARG A 131 -5.43 1.31 5.30
N TYR A 132 -5.84 1.48 4.06
CA TYR A 132 -4.92 1.61 2.92
C TYR A 132 -5.60 2.44 1.85
N THR A 133 -4.94 3.53 1.45
CA THR A 133 -5.28 4.32 0.27
C THR A 133 -4.07 4.40 -0.64
N ALA A 134 -4.31 4.42 -1.95
CA ALA A 134 -3.24 4.58 -2.92
C ALA A 134 -3.68 5.41 -4.11
N THR A 135 -2.70 6.00 -4.79
CA THR A 135 -2.88 6.76 -6.02
C THR A 135 -1.95 6.21 -7.09
N ILE A 136 -2.51 5.97 -8.27
CA ILE A 136 -1.75 5.68 -9.50
C ILE A 136 -1.85 6.91 -10.40
N ARG A 137 -0.72 7.33 -10.97
CA ARG A 137 -0.62 8.48 -11.87
C ARG A 137 0.33 8.17 -13.04
N VAL A 138 0.02 8.70 -14.22
CA VAL A 138 0.94 8.76 -15.35
C VAL A 138 1.47 10.18 -15.54
N GLU A 139 2.79 10.31 -15.50
CA GLU A 139 3.52 11.57 -15.55
C GLU A 139 4.35 11.68 -16.83
N PRO A 140 4.62 12.90 -17.35
CA PRO A 140 5.67 13.10 -18.35
C PRO A 140 7.05 12.69 -17.80
N ASP A 141 7.88 12.10 -18.66
CA ASP A 141 9.28 11.81 -18.38
C ASP A 141 10.13 12.08 -19.64
N PRO A 142 11.42 12.44 -19.51
CA PRO A 142 12.28 12.60 -20.69
C PRO A 142 12.25 11.33 -21.57
N GLY A 143 11.81 11.48 -22.81
CA GLY A 143 11.73 10.37 -23.76
C GLY A 143 10.42 9.56 -23.72
N GLY A 144 9.48 9.87 -22.82
CA GLY A 144 8.19 9.17 -22.77
C GLY A 144 7.34 9.57 -21.57
N CYS A 145 7.08 8.61 -20.69
CA CYS A 145 6.26 8.80 -19.50
C CYS A 145 6.80 8.00 -18.30
N ALA A 146 6.20 8.21 -17.14
CA ALA A 146 6.44 7.40 -15.97
C ALA A 146 5.16 7.05 -15.24
N VAL A 147 5.13 5.85 -14.66
CA VAL A 147 4.08 5.38 -13.77
C VAL A 147 4.52 5.68 -12.34
N ALA A 148 3.76 6.53 -11.65
CA ALA A 148 3.94 6.82 -10.23
C ALA A 148 2.84 6.13 -9.41
N TRP A 149 3.24 5.51 -8.30
CA TRP A 149 2.32 4.82 -7.38
C TRP A 149 2.67 5.21 -5.95
N SER A 150 1.73 5.88 -5.27
CA SER A 150 1.88 6.30 -3.88
C SER A 150 0.82 5.68 -2.98
N PHE A 151 1.09 5.59 -1.68
CA PHE A 151 0.16 5.05 -0.70
C PHE A 151 0.30 5.71 0.67
N GLU A 152 -0.80 5.64 1.43
CA GLU A 152 -0.86 5.82 2.88
C GLU A 152 -1.56 4.60 3.47
N ALA A 153 -1.00 4.01 4.54
CA ALA A 153 -1.53 2.80 5.12
C ALA A 153 -1.25 2.64 6.62
N ASP A 154 -2.07 1.87 7.31
CA ASP A 154 -1.62 1.20 8.53
C ASP A 154 -0.49 0.20 8.20
N PRO A 155 0.41 -0.13 9.15
CA PRO A 155 1.41 -1.16 8.94
C PRO A 155 0.80 -2.47 8.40
N VAL A 156 1.31 -2.96 7.28
CA VAL A 156 0.75 -4.13 6.59
C VAL A 156 1.32 -5.40 7.20
N ARG A 157 0.45 -6.30 7.67
CA ARG A 157 0.88 -7.55 8.30
C ARG A 157 1.73 -8.39 7.33
N GLY A 158 2.87 -8.88 7.82
CA GLY A 158 3.80 -9.70 7.04
C GLY A 158 4.78 -8.89 6.18
N TRP A 159 4.78 -7.56 6.32
CA TRP A 159 5.70 -6.66 5.62
C TRP A 159 6.49 -5.78 6.60
N THR A 160 7.65 -5.32 6.13
CA THR A 160 8.28 -4.08 6.60
C THR A 160 7.94 -2.95 5.63
N LEU A 161 8.08 -1.68 6.03
CA LEU A 161 7.86 -0.55 5.14
C LEU A 161 8.74 -0.66 3.89
N ASP A 162 10.06 -0.83 4.07
CA ASP A 162 11.02 -0.94 2.98
C ASP A 162 10.70 -2.13 2.06
N GLY A 163 10.31 -3.27 2.63
CA GLY A 163 9.92 -4.44 1.84
C GLY A 163 8.68 -4.20 1.00
N PHE A 164 7.68 -3.50 1.54
CA PHE A 164 6.46 -3.15 0.83
C PHE A 164 6.72 -2.10 -0.28
N VAL A 165 7.58 -1.10 -0.01
CA VAL A 165 8.01 -0.12 -1.01
C VAL A 165 8.77 -0.80 -2.14
N GLY A 166 9.72 -1.71 -1.83
CA GLY A 166 10.44 -2.48 -2.85
C GLY A 166 9.51 -3.34 -3.71
N PHE A 167 8.50 -3.96 -3.10
CA PHE A 167 7.47 -4.68 -3.84
C PHE A 167 6.67 -3.76 -4.78
N LEU A 168 6.21 -2.60 -4.32
CA LEU A 168 5.52 -1.63 -5.17
C LEU A 168 6.41 -1.15 -6.33
N GLU A 169 7.71 -0.99 -6.09
CA GLU A 169 8.67 -0.61 -7.11
C GLU A 169 8.78 -1.68 -8.22
N GLU A 170 8.80 -2.96 -7.85
CA GLU A 170 8.74 -4.07 -8.80
C GLU A 170 7.46 -4.05 -9.63
N LEU A 171 6.30 -3.76 -9.01
CA LEU A 171 5.04 -3.64 -9.74
C LEU A 171 5.06 -2.47 -10.73
N ALA A 172 5.53 -1.29 -10.30
CA ALA A 172 5.62 -0.12 -11.16
C ALA A 172 6.55 -0.38 -12.36
N ARG A 173 7.70 -1.02 -12.14
CA ARG A 173 8.59 -1.45 -13.24
C ARG A 173 7.94 -2.47 -14.16
N GLY A 174 7.18 -3.41 -13.62
CA GLY A 174 6.43 -4.40 -14.41
C GLY A 174 5.41 -3.73 -15.32
N VAL A 175 4.66 -2.76 -14.80
CA VAL A 175 3.70 -1.96 -15.58
C VAL A 175 4.41 -1.17 -16.68
N ALA A 176 5.52 -0.50 -16.36
CA ALA A 176 6.30 0.27 -17.33
C ALA A 176 6.75 -0.59 -18.52
N ARG A 177 7.29 -1.79 -18.27
CA ARG A 177 7.67 -2.74 -19.34
C ARG A 177 6.47 -3.18 -20.17
N ARG A 178 5.34 -3.48 -19.52
CA ARG A 178 4.11 -3.91 -20.21
C ARG A 178 3.59 -2.82 -21.14
N LEU A 179 3.67 -1.55 -20.73
CA LEU A 179 3.31 -0.40 -21.56
C LEU A 179 4.22 -0.28 -22.79
N GLU A 180 5.53 -0.47 -22.60
CA GLU A 180 6.51 -0.48 -23.69
C GLU A 180 6.16 -1.57 -24.72
N GLU A 181 5.93 -2.80 -24.26
CA GLU A 181 5.57 -3.95 -25.11
C GLU A 181 4.29 -3.69 -25.91
N GLU A 182 3.21 -3.25 -25.24
CA GLU A 182 1.89 -3.09 -25.86
C GLU A 182 1.82 -1.90 -26.82
N ILE A 183 2.57 -0.82 -26.56
CA ILE A 183 2.49 0.42 -27.34
C ILE A 183 3.55 0.45 -28.45
N ILE A 184 4.76 -0.06 -28.18
CA ILE A 184 5.87 -0.01 -29.14
C ILE A 184 5.99 -1.31 -29.94
N PHE A 185 5.72 -2.46 -29.33
CA PHE A 185 5.92 -3.77 -29.94
C PHE A 185 4.63 -4.62 -30.01
N PRO A 186 3.53 -4.09 -30.59
CA PRO A 186 2.23 -4.77 -30.56
C PRO A 186 2.23 -6.14 -31.25
N GLU A 187 3.18 -6.41 -32.16
CA GLU A 187 3.31 -7.70 -32.87
C GLU A 187 3.90 -8.83 -32.01
N LEU A 188 4.49 -8.51 -30.85
CA LEU A 188 5.08 -9.48 -29.91
C LEU A 188 4.18 -9.78 -28.70
N ALA A 189 3.06 -9.06 -28.55
CA ALA A 189 2.16 -9.12 -27.40
C ALA A 189 1.01 -10.14 -27.54
N GLY A 190 1.08 -11.03 -28.53
CA GLY A 190 0.05 -12.02 -28.87
C GLY A 190 0.24 -13.41 -28.27
#